data_AF-A0A2N0VA64-F1
#
_entry.id   AF-A0A2N0VA64-F1
#
_cell.length_a   1.000
_cell.length_b   1.000
_cell.length_c   1.000
_cell.angle_alpha   90.00
_cell.angle_beta   90.00
_cell.angle_gamma   90.00
#
_symmetry.space_group_name_H-M   'P 1'
#
loop_
_entity.id
_entity.type
_entity.pdbx_description
1 polymer ?
#
loop_
_entity_poly.entity_id
_entity_poly.type
_entity_poly.pdbx_seq_one_letter_code
_entity_poly.pdbx_strand_id
1 'polypeptide(L)'
;MMKFVAFEQSIYVTDFKNGKHYMSSIVGHALINSAIFGRKHEIKSGGAAFMCMFFIGLGISPDMDYLVYWVFDYQIEPRVTHSILFCFVIGLIASCAKKFVLKNTFISVSHGLFYMASFSHLILDLLVGVHPMPLFWPINSNLIKLPFGILPSAGHIDIKNIYLWRNILIELVILMPVSMLISCKLKAILFQRYKAMRYVFYITLVVGMFVGFSLKR
;
A
#
# COMPACT_ATOMS: atom_id res chain seq x y z
N MET A 1 -8.44 -19.20 -28.47
CA MET A 1 -7.69 -18.14 -29.18
C MET A 1 -7.97 -16.82 -28.46
N MET A 2 -6.98 -16.32 -27.71
CA MET A 2 -7.08 -15.19 -26.76
C MET A 2 -7.30 -13.85 -27.47
N LYS A 3 -8.44 -13.21 -27.22
CA LYS A 3 -8.69 -11.78 -27.43
C LYS A 3 -9.45 -11.24 -26.22
N PHE A 4 -8.79 -11.10 -25.07
CA PHE A 4 -9.45 -10.66 -23.82
C PHE A 4 -8.66 -9.64 -22.97
N VAL A 5 -7.62 -8.99 -23.51
CA VAL A 5 -6.81 -8.01 -22.73
C VAL A 5 -6.78 -6.60 -23.35
N ALA A 6 -7.34 -6.41 -24.55
CA ALA A 6 -7.17 -5.17 -25.30
C ALA A 6 -8.17 -4.05 -24.96
N PHE A 7 -9.36 -4.36 -24.42
CA PHE A 7 -10.43 -3.36 -24.28
C PHE A 7 -10.31 -2.49 -23.01
N GLU A 8 -9.72 -3.02 -21.92
CA GLU A 8 -9.40 -2.20 -20.75
C GLU A 8 -8.17 -1.30 -21.00
N GLN A 9 -7.14 -1.80 -21.69
CA GLN A 9 -5.93 -1.01 -21.99
C GLN A 9 -6.24 0.24 -22.82
N SER A 10 -7.22 0.23 -23.73
CA SER A 10 -7.56 1.42 -24.51
C SER A 10 -8.17 2.55 -23.66
N ILE A 11 -8.90 2.22 -22.58
CA ILE A 11 -9.46 3.24 -21.67
C ILE A 11 -8.32 3.85 -20.83
N TYR A 12 -7.37 3.02 -20.37
CA TYR A 12 -6.22 3.48 -19.57
C TYR A 12 -5.23 4.36 -20.38
N VAL A 13 -5.03 4.09 -21.67
CA VAL A 13 -4.12 4.88 -22.52
C VAL A 13 -4.72 6.26 -22.87
N THR A 14 -6.04 6.36 -23.06
CA THR A 14 -6.68 7.66 -23.31
C THR A 14 -6.77 8.54 -22.07
N ASP A 15 -6.85 7.98 -20.86
CA ASP A 15 -6.93 8.77 -19.63
C ASP A 15 -5.58 9.31 -19.14
N PHE A 16 -4.46 8.70 -19.57
CA PHE A 16 -3.12 9.25 -19.33
C PHE A 16 -2.92 10.60 -20.03
N LYS A 17 -3.55 10.80 -21.20
CA LYS A 17 -3.56 12.10 -21.91
C LYS A 17 -4.41 13.16 -21.21
N ASN A 18 -5.30 12.77 -20.30
CA ASN A 18 -6.20 13.68 -19.56
C ASN A 18 -5.73 13.97 -18.12
N GLY A 19 -4.51 13.58 -17.75
CA GLY A 19 -3.97 13.85 -16.41
C GLY A 19 -4.65 13.09 -15.27
N LYS A 20 -5.41 12.02 -15.54
CA LYS A 20 -5.98 11.20 -14.47
C LYS A 20 -4.95 10.24 -13.91
N HIS A 21 -4.35 10.63 -12.78
CA HIS A 21 -3.47 9.77 -12.02
C HIS A 21 -4.27 8.68 -11.31
N TYR A 22 -4.05 7.45 -11.74
CA TYR A 22 -4.41 6.28 -10.96
C TYR A 22 -3.34 6.10 -9.88
N MET A 23 -3.76 5.73 -8.67
CA MET A 23 -2.86 5.54 -7.55
C MET A 23 -3.07 4.13 -7.02
N SER A 24 -2.05 3.52 -6.42
CA SER A 24 -2.34 2.43 -5.49
C SER A 24 -2.96 3.03 -4.23
N SER A 25 -3.76 2.23 -3.55
CA SER A 25 -4.59 2.73 -2.47
C SER A 25 -3.76 2.98 -1.22
N ILE A 26 -3.75 4.24 -0.79
CA ILE A 26 -3.17 4.68 0.49
C ILE A 26 -3.68 3.82 1.65
N VAL A 27 -4.95 3.36 1.58
CA VAL A 27 -5.57 2.53 2.61
C VAL A 27 -4.89 1.16 2.70
N GLY A 28 -4.61 0.52 1.57
CA GLY A 28 -3.93 -0.77 1.54
C GLY A 28 -2.52 -0.70 2.09
N HIS A 29 -1.76 0.32 1.68
CA HIS A 29 -0.41 0.58 2.20
C HIS A 29 -0.41 0.82 3.70
N ALA A 30 -1.30 1.70 4.17
CA ALA A 30 -1.43 2.00 5.60
C ALA A 30 -1.81 0.75 6.41
N LEU A 31 -2.73 -0.07 5.91
CA LEU A 31 -3.17 -1.30 6.55
C LEU A 31 -2.03 -2.32 6.68
N ILE A 32 -1.30 -2.59 5.61
CA ILE A 32 -0.19 -3.55 5.60
C ILE A 32 0.95 -3.07 6.50
N ASN A 33 1.29 -1.78 6.48
CA ASN A 33 2.35 -1.23 7.33
C ASN A 33 1.97 -1.22 8.82
N SER A 34 0.69 -0.95 9.13
CA SER A 34 0.14 -1.13 10.48
C SER A 34 0.25 -2.58 10.95
N ALA A 35 0.02 -3.54 10.05
CA ALA A 35 0.16 -4.96 10.35
C ALA A 35 1.63 -5.36 10.57
N ILE A 36 2.56 -4.87 9.75
CA ILE A 36 4.01 -5.10 9.91
C ILE A 36 4.47 -4.62 11.31
N PHE A 37 4.03 -3.42 11.73
CA PHE A 37 4.29 -2.91 13.07
C PHE A 37 3.68 -3.82 14.16
N GLY A 38 2.44 -4.27 13.97
CA GLY A 38 1.70 -5.09 14.92
C GLY A 38 2.18 -6.55 15.10
N ARG A 39 3.16 -7.03 14.31
CA ARG A 39 3.60 -8.44 14.27
C ARG A 39 4.04 -9.04 15.60
N LYS A 40 4.74 -8.28 16.46
CA LYS A 40 5.26 -8.79 17.75
C LYS A 40 5.15 -7.80 18.92
N HIS A 41 4.55 -6.63 18.70
CA HIS A 41 4.61 -5.56 19.70
C HIS A 41 3.49 -5.63 20.73
N GLU A 42 3.85 -6.04 21.94
CA GLU A 42 3.12 -5.64 23.15
C GLU A 42 3.27 -4.13 23.31
N ILE A 43 2.29 -3.40 22.80
CA ILE A 43 2.11 -1.97 23.05
C ILE A 43 1.82 -1.81 24.55
N LYS A 44 2.87 -1.69 25.35
CA LYS A 44 2.82 -1.27 26.75
C LYS A 44 3.21 0.20 26.92
N SER A 45 3.64 0.87 25.85
CA SER A 45 4.10 2.26 25.89
C SER A 45 3.11 3.23 25.22
N GLY A 46 3.02 4.45 25.76
CA GLY A 46 2.19 5.54 25.22
C GLY A 46 2.58 6.02 23.81
N GLY A 47 3.70 5.53 23.26
CA GLY A 47 4.22 5.94 21.94
C GLY A 47 3.76 5.09 20.75
N ALA A 48 2.89 4.10 20.95
CA ALA A 48 2.57 3.15 19.88
C ALA A 48 1.79 3.74 18.71
N ALA A 49 0.97 4.76 18.93
CA ALA A 49 0.31 5.48 17.85
C ALA A 49 1.35 6.15 16.95
N PHE A 50 2.33 6.84 17.55
CA PHE A 50 3.45 7.44 16.82
C PHE A 50 4.26 6.39 16.05
N MET A 51 4.59 5.25 16.66
CA MET A 51 5.31 4.18 15.98
C MET A 51 4.51 3.59 14.81
N CYS A 52 3.21 3.39 14.98
CA CYS A 52 2.32 2.91 13.92
C CYS A 52 2.29 3.90 12.74
N MET A 53 2.10 5.20 13.03
CA MET A 53 2.15 6.27 12.03
C MET A 53 3.51 6.35 11.34
N PHE A 54 4.60 6.14 12.08
CA PHE A 54 5.94 6.09 11.51
C PHE A 54 6.08 4.96 10.48
N PHE A 55 5.59 3.76 10.79
CA PHE A 55 5.57 2.63 9.85
C PHE A 55 4.68 2.88 8.63
N ILE A 56 3.50 3.47 8.83
CA ILE A 56 2.63 3.90 7.72
C ILE A 56 3.36 4.90 6.82
N GLY A 57 4.04 5.88 7.41
CA GLY A 57 4.83 6.87 6.68
C GLY A 57 5.97 6.25 5.88
N LEU A 58 6.65 5.23 6.40
CA LEU A 58 7.65 4.47 5.64
C LEU A 58 7.04 3.75 4.44
N GLY A 59 5.88 3.13 4.63
CA GLY A 59 5.12 2.50 3.56
C GLY A 59 4.76 3.47 2.46
N ILE A 60 4.25 4.65 2.81
CA ILE A 60 3.79 5.67 1.84
C ILE A 60 4.96 6.47 1.23
N SER A 61 6.17 6.36 1.79
CA SER A 61 7.31 7.18 1.34
C SER A 61 7.62 7.13 -0.16
N PRO A 62 7.40 6.02 -0.90
CA PRO A 62 7.58 6.05 -2.36
C PRO A 62 6.64 7.02 -3.07
N ASP A 63 5.43 7.23 -2.56
CA ASP A 63 4.46 8.17 -3.13
C ASP A 63 4.77 9.66 -2.82
N MET A 64 5.90 9.96 -2.19
CA MET A 64 6.32 11.36 -1.96
C MET A 64 6.57 12.13 -3.26
N ASP A 65 6.76 11.45 -4.40
CA ASP A 65 6.83 12.10 -5.71
C ASP A 65 5.50 12.79 -6.10
N TYR A 66 4.35 12.27 -5.65
CA TYR A 66 3.07 12.96 -5.81
C TYR A 66 2.99 14.25 -5.01
N LEU A 67 3.65 14.33 -3.86
CA LEU A 67 3.72 15.59 -3.10
C LEU A 67 4.48 16.66 -3.89
N VAL A 68 5.55 16.28 -4.59
CA VAL A 68 6.29 17.19 -5.47
C VAL A 68 5.38 17.68 -6.60
N TYR A 69 4.62 16.77 -7.21
CA TYR A 69 3.62 17.14 -8.22
C TYR A 69 2.57 18.11 -7.65
N TRP A 70 1.97 17.83 -6.49
CA TRP A 70 0.92 18.69 -5.93
C TRP A 70 1.42 20.08 -5.51
N VAL A 71 2.66 20.19 -5.04
CA VAL A 71 3.20 21.47 -4.55
C VAL A 71 3.82 22.30 -5.67
N PHE A 72 4.45 21.64 -6.66
CA PHE A 72 5.26 22.32 -7.68
C PHE A 72 4.76 22.11 -9.11
N ASP A 73 3.67 21.36 -9.32
CA ASP A 73 3.17 20.92 -10.63
C ASP A 73 4.25 20.23 -11.48
N TYR A 74 5.19 19.55 -10.81
CA TYR A 74 6.33 18.90 -11.44
C TYR A 74 6.21 17.38 -11.39
N GLN A 75 6.04 16.76 -12.56
CA GLN A 75 5.91 15.31 -12.69
C GLN A 75 7.30 14.67 -12.82
N ILE A 76 7.66 13.83 -11.84
CA ILE A 76 8.91 13.08 -11.83
C ILE A 76 8.74 11.80 -12.66
N GLU A 77 9.37 11.77 -13.84
CA GLU A 77 9.43 10.56 -14.69
C GLU A 77 10.87 10.16 -15.03
N PRO A 78 11.25 8.87 -14.85
CA PRO A 78 10.46 7.81 -14.23
C PRO A 78 10.29 8.05 -12.71
N ARG A 79 9.28 7.44 -12.08
CA ARG A 79 9.00 7.56 -10.63
C ARG A 79 10.13 6.94 -9.79
N VAL A 80 11.25 7.65 -9.65
CA VAL A 80 12.51 7.13 -9.04
C VAL A 80 12.34 6.65 -7.60
N THR A 81 11.35 7.19 -6.89
CA THR A 81 10.95 6.78 -5.55
C THR A 81 10.41 5.34 -5.50
N HIS A 82 9.94 4.81 -6.63
CA HIS A 82 9.43 3.43 -6.79
C HIS A 82 10.54 2.45 -7.20
N SER A 83 11.76 2.68 -6.72
CA SER A 83 12.92 1.81 -6.94
C SER A 83 13.27 1.01 -5.67
N ILE A 84 13.87 -0.16 -5.88
CA ILE A 84 14.38 -1.01 -4.78
C ILE A 84 15.43 -0.24 -3.98
N LEU A 85 16.29 0.53 -4.65
CA LEU A 85 17.32 1.32 -3.98
C LEU A 85 16.70 2.39 -3.09
N PHE A 86 15.70 3.13 -3.58
CA PHE A 86 15.01 4.14 -2.76
C PHE A 86 14.40 3.51 -1.50
N CYS A 87 13.64 2.43 -1.65
CA CYS A 87 13.02 1.74 -0.51
C CYS A 87 14.06 1.20 0.48
N PHE A 88 15.20 0.71 -0.02
CA PHE A 88 16.32 0.28 0.81
C PHE A 88 16.92 1.46 1.60
N VAL A 89 17.18 2.59 0.94
CA VAL A 89 17.74 3.80 1.57
C VAL A 89 16.79 4.34 2.63
N ILE A 90 15.49 4.42 2.38
CA ILE A 90 14.51 4.84 3.38
C ILE A 90 14.47 3.89 4.58
N GLY A 91 14.49 2.58 4.33
CA GLY A 91 14.59 1.57 5.40
C GLY A 91 15.88 1.71 6.23
N LEU A 92 17.00 2.01 5.57
CA LEU A 92 18.29 2.27 6.22
C LEU A 92 18.24 3.55 7.07
N ILE A 93 17.69 4.64 6.54
CA ILE A 93 17.50 5.90 7.28
C ILE A 93 16.66 5.66 8.53
N ALA A 94 15.53 4.95 8.41
CA ALA A 94 14.68 4.60 9.54
C ALA A 94 15.41 3.73 10.59
N SER A 95 16.19 2.76 10.11
CA SER A 95 17.04 1.89 10.93
C SER A 95 18.11 2.69 11.70
N CYS A 96 18.75 3.66 11.04
CA CYS A 96 19.69 4.60 11.67
C CYS A 96 18.98 5.54 12.64
N ALA A 97 17.82 6.09 12.28
CA ALA A 97 17.01 6.95 13.14
C ALA A 97 16.62 6.22 14.43
N LYS A 98 16.23 4.93 14.36
CA LYS A 98 16.09 4.08 15.54
C LYS A 98 17.36 4.07 16.38
N LYS A 99 18.54 3.83 15.79
CA LYS A 99 19.79 3.67 16.55
C LYS A 99 20.23 4.97 17.25
N PHE A 100 20.08 6.11 16.58
CA PHE A 100 20.69 7.37 17.01
C PHE A 100 19.71 8.36 17.65
N VAL A 101 18.44 8.37 17.23
CA VAL A 101 17.46 9.40 17.65
C VAL A 101 16.31 8.78 18.46
N LEU A 102 15.77 7.65 17.99
CA LEU A 102 14.52 7.06 18.47
C LEU A 102 14.76 5.72 19.21
N LYS A 103 15.94 5.59 19.85
CA LYS A 103 16.41 4.34 20.47
C LYS A 103 15.42 3.78 21.49
N ASN A 104 14.93 4.63 22.38
CA ASN A 104 14.00 4.24 23.45
C ASN A 104 12.60 3.94 22.87
N THR A 105 12.21 4.64 21.81
CA THR A 105 10.92 4.47 21.13
C THR A 105 10.87 3.11 20.43
N PHE A 106 11.90 2.74 19.66
CA PHE A 106 11.89 1.53 18.82
C PHE A 106 12.76 0.39 19.37
N ILE A 107 13.05 0.35 20.67
CA ILE A 107 14.04 -0.57 21.26
C ILE A 107 13.81 -2.05 20.92
N SER A 108 12.55 -2.49 20.95
CA SER A 108 12.14 -3.87 20.67
C SER A 108 11.69 -4.11 19.22
N VAL A 109 11.77 -3.11 18.34
CA VAL A 109 11.46 -3.25 16.91
C VAL A 109 12.71 -3.77 16.18
N SER A 110 12.61 -4.89 15.48
CA SER A 110 13.72 -5.40 14.64
C SER A 110 14.00 -4.44 13.48
N HIS A 111 15.28 -4.28 13.14
CA HIS A 111 15.69 -3.45 11.99
C HIS A 111 15.06 -3.95 10.67
N GLY A 112 14.87 -5.27 10.53
CA GLY A 112 14.24 -5.86 9.35
C GLY A 112 12.82 -5.35 9.08
N LEU A 113 12.09 -4.93 10.12
CA LEU A 113 10.72 -4.43 9.95
C LEU A 113 10.67 -3.08 9.22
N PHE A 114 11.69 -2.21 9.37
CA PHE A 114 11.74 -0.95 8.62
C PHE A 114 11.91 -1.17 7.11
N TYR A 115 12.74 -2.16 6.75
CA TYR A 115 12.88 -2.56 5.35
C TYR A 115 11.60 -3.22 4.83
N MET A 116 11.00 -4.15 5.59
CA MET A 116 9.72 -4.75 5.19
C MET A 116 8.64 -3.69 4.96
N ALA A 117 8.60 -2.66 5.81
CA ALA A 117 7.67 -1.54 5.67
C ALA A 117 7.91 -0.77 4.36
N SER A 118 9.13 -0.30 4.11
CA SER A 118 9.44 0.45 2.89
C SER A 118 9.25 -0.37 1.62
N PHE A 119 9.63 -1.65 1.62
CA PHE A 119 9.46 -2.54 0.46
C PHE A 119 8.02 -2.98 0.21
N SER A 120 7.14 -2.92 1.21
CA SER A 120 5.75 -3.35 1.06
C SER A 120 5.01 -2.57 -0.03
N HIS A 121 5.35 -1.30 -0.22
CA HIS A 121 4.78 -0.43 -1.24
C HIS A 121 5.01 -0.97 -2.65
N LEU A 122 6.26 -1.28 -2.99
CA LEU A 122 6.61 -1.81 -4.31
C LEU A 122 5.87 -3.10 -4.62
N ILE A 123 5.71 -3.96 -3.60
CA ILE A 123 4.99 -5.23 -3.76
C ILE A 123 3.51 -4.95 -4.06
N LEU A 124 2.87 -4.07 -3.28
CA LEU A 124 1.46 -3.72 -3.47
C LEU A 124 1.22 -3.07 -4.84
N ASP A 125 2.11 -2.18 -5.28
CA ASP A 125 2.02 -1.54 -6.60
C ASP A 125 2.21 -2.53 -7.75
N LEU A 126 3.15 -3.47 -7.62
CA LEU A 126 3.29 -4.57 -8.59
C LEU A 126 2.02 -5.41 -8.66
N LEU A 127 1.40 -5.70 -7.50
CA LEU A 127 0.14 -6.45 -7.43
C LEU A 127 -1.04 -5.67 -8.05
N VAL A 128 -1.01 -4.34 -8.06
CA VAL A 128 -2.00 -3.54 -8.80
C VAL A 128 -1.78 -3.68 -10.31
N GLY A 129 -0.53 -3.71 -10.77
CA GLY A 129 -0.18 -4.04 -12.16
C GLY A 129 -0.54 -2.98 -13.21
N VAL A 130 -0.97 -1.79 -12.78
CA VAL A 130 -1.36 -0.69 -13.68
C VAL A 130 -0.17 0.18 -14.07
N HIS A 131 0.64 0.61 -13.09
CA HIS A 131 1.77 1.51 -13.33
C HIS A 131 3.08 0.76 -13.47
N PRO A 132 3.84 0.98 -14.56
CA PRO A 132 5.17 0.41 -14.70
C PRO A 132 6.16 1.17 -13.81
N MET A 133 6.99 0.43 -13.08
CA MET A 133 7.89 0.99 -12.06
C MET A 133 9.37 0.79 -12.42
N PRO A 134 10.23 1.78 -12.16
CA PRO A 134 11.67 1.68 -12.40
C PRO A 134 12.38 0.93 -11.26
N LEU A 135 12.05 -0.35 -11.06
CA LEU A 135 12.51 -1.14 -9.90
C LEU A 135 14.03 -1.13 -9.68
N PHE A 136 14.80 -1.10 -10.78
CA PHE A 136 16.26 -1.19 -10.78
C PHE A 136 16.97 0.14 -10.99
N TRP A 137 16.26 1.27 -10.94
CA TRP A 137 16.88 2.59 -11.00
C TRP A 137 17.82 2.80 -9.79
N PRO A 138 19.00 3.42 -9.96
CA PRO A 138 19.53 4.08 -11.17
C PRO A 138 20.36 3.16 -12.09
N ILE A 139 20.51 1.88 -11.76
CA ILE A 139 21.34 0.93 -12.53
C ILE A 139 20.70 0.67 -13.90
N ASN A 140 19.37 0.57 -13.94
CA ASN A 140 18.61 0.34 -15.16
C ASN A 140 17.30 1.16 -15.14
N SER A 141 16.99 1.82 -16.25
CA SER A 141 15.77 2.62 -16.44
C SER A 141 14.59 1.83 -17.00
N ASN A 142 14.74 0.53 -17.25
CA ASN A 142 13.66 -0.35 -17.69
C ASN A 142 12.51 -0.34 -16.68
N LEU A 143 11.30 -0.11 -17.18
CA LEU A 143 10.09 -0.11 -16.37
C LEU A 143 9.48 -1.51 -16.33
N ILE A 144 9.13 -1.97 -15.14
CA ILE A 144 8.59 -3.31 -14.89
C ILE A 144 7.15 -3.19 -14.39
N LYS A 145 6.25 -3.99 -14.97
CA LYS A 145 4.89 -4.20 -14.49
C LYS A 145 4.50 -5.66 -14.63
N LEU A 146 3.58 -6.13 -13.80
CA LEU A 146 2.95 -7.43 -14.01
C LEU A 146 2.01 -7.37 -15.23
N PRO A 147 1.88 -8.49 -15.98
CA PRO A 147 0.96 -8.55 -17.12
C PRO A 147 -0.52 -8.62 -16.69
N PHE A 148 -0.79 -8.80 -15.39
CA PHE A 148 -2.12 -8.83 -14.80
C PHE A 148 -2.10 -8.13 -13.43
N GLY A 149 -3.22 -7.49 -13.07
CA GLY A 149 -3.45 -6.93 -11.73
C GLY A 149 -4.18 -7.93 -10.84
N ILE A 150 -3.67 -8.14 -9.63
CA ILE A 150 -4.31 -8.91 -8.56
C ILE A 150 -5.16 -7.96 -7.68
N LEU A 151 -4.65 -6.77 -7.39
CA LEU A 151 -5.33 -5.74 -6.62
C LEU A 151 -5.99 -4.72 -7.55
N PRO A 152 -7.16 -4.19 -7.19
CA PRO A 152 -7.74 -3.08 -7.94
C PRO A 152 -6.90 -1.81 -7.73
N SER A 153 -6.68 -1.04 -8.79
CA SER A 153 -6.13 0.32 -8.65
C SER A 153 -7.15 1.24 -7.99
N ALA A 154 -6.71 2.10 -7.07
CA ALA A 154 -7.57 3.19 -6.63
C ALA A 154 -7.70 4.18 -7.80
N GLY A 155 -8.95 4.44 -8.22
CA GLY A 155 -9.22 5.51 -9.16
C GLY A 155 -8.89 6.88 -8.55
N HIS A 156 -9.21 7.95 -9.28
CA HIS A 156 -9.05 9.31 -8.79
C HIS A 156 -9.66 9.52 -7.40
N ILE A 157 -8.94 10.21 -6.51
CA ILE A 157 -9.39 10.54 -5.16
C ILE A 157 -10.53 11.57 -5.27
N ASP A 158 -11.75 11.07 -5.22
CA ASP A 158 -12.97 11.87 -5.12
C ASP A 158 -13.98 11.10 -4.26
N ILE A 159 -14.50 11.74 -3.23
CA ILE A 159 -15.47 11.16 -2.30
C ILE A 159 -16.75 10.75 -3.03
N LYS A 160 -17.09 11.42 -4.14
CA LYS A 160 -18.25 11.08 -4.97
C LYS A 160 -17.96 9.95 -5.98
N ASN A 161 -16.71 9.54 -6.12
CA ASN A 161 -16.32 8.49 -7.05
C ASN A 161 -16.68 7.10 -6.47
N ILE A 162 -17.80 6.54 -6.92
CA ILE A 162 -18.24 5.21 -6.51
C ILE A 162 -17.19 4.11 -6.80
N TYR A 163 -16.37 4.28 -7.85
CA TYR A 163 -15.32 3.33 -8.20
C TYR A 163 -14.17 3.34 -7.20
N LEU A 164 -13.86 4.48 -6.58
CA LEU A 164 -12.87 4.58 -5.52
C LEU A 164 -13.28 3.71 -4.33
N TRP A 165 -14.49 3.92 -3.81
CA TRP A 165 -15.02 3.17 -2.66
C TRP A 165 -15.14 1.68 -2.95
N ARG A 166 -15.60 1.34 -4.16
CA ARG A 166 -15.65 -0.04 -4.66
C ARG A 166 -14.28 -0.71 -4.62
N ASN A 167 -13.25 -0.03 -5.13
CA ASN A 167 -11.90 -0.58 -5.23
C ASN A 167 -11.24 -0.68 -3.85
N ILE A 168 -11.41 0.33 -2.98
CA ILE A 168 -10.97 0.27 -1.57
C ILE A 168 -11.63 -0.91 -0.85
N LEU A 169 -12.92 -1.15 -1.06
CA LEU A 169 -13.62 -2.26 -0.42
C LEU A 169 -13.06 -3.63 -0.86
N ILE A 170 -12.85 -3.82 -2.17
CA ILE A 170 -12.25 -5.06 -2.71
C ILE A 170 -10.83 -5.25 -2.16
N GLU A 171 -10.04 -4.18 -2.13
CA GLU A 171 -8.70 -4.22 -1.57
C GLU A 171 -8.70 -4.59 -0.09
N LEU A 172 -9.61 -4.01 0.72
CA LEU A 172 -9.78 -4.38 2.12
C LEU A 172 -10.15 -5.85 2.29
N VAL A 173 -11.01 -6.40 1.43
CA VAL A 173 -11.36 -7.82 1.44
C VAL A 173 -10.14 -8.71 1.23
N ILE A 174 -9.22 -8.31 0.35
CA ILE A 174 -8.01 -9.07 0.04
C ILE A 174 -6.93 -8.86 1.12
N LEU A 175 -6.66 -7.61 1.50
CA LEU A 175 -5.53 -7.24 2.35
C LEU A 175 -5.80 -7.41 3.84
N MET A 176 -7.05 -7.39 4.30
CA MET A 176 -7.36 -7.56 5.73
C MET A 176 -7.01 -8.96 6.23
N PRO A 177 -7.36 -10.07 5.55
CA PRO A 177 -6.86 -11.40 5.88
C PRO A 177 -5.33 -11.49 5.88
N VAL A 178 -4.67 -10.93 4.86
CA VAL A 178 -3.20 -10.91 4.75
C VAL A 178 -2.59 -10.17 5.95
N SER A 179 -3.14 -9.02 6.29
CA SER A 179 -2.73 -8.21 7.45
C SER A 179 -2.87 -8.95 8.77
N MET A 180 -3.91 -9.78 8.92
CA MET A 180 -4.08 -10.63 10.10
C MET A 180 -3.08 -11.77 10.17
N LEU A 181 -2.63 -12.31 9.04
CA LEU A 181 -1.56 -13.31 9.00
C LEU A 181 -0.21 -12.69 9.37
N ILE A 182 0.02 -11.44 8.98
CA ILE A 182 1.22 -10.68 9.35
C ILE A 182 1.20 -10.31 10.84
N SER A 183 0.04 -9.95 11.38
CA SER A 183 -0.12 -9.39 12.73
C SER A 183 -1.03 -10.23 13.63
N CYS A 184 -0.43 -11.02 14.51
CA CYS A 184 -1.15 -11.73 15.59
C CYS A 184 -1.97 -10.78 16.45
N LYS A 185 -1.52 -9.52 16.61
CA LYS A 185 -2.23 -8.50 17.38
C LYS A 185 -3.46 -7.98 16.66
N LEU A 186 -3.38 -7.71 15.36
CA LEU A 186 -4.54 -7.32 14.57
C LEU A 186 -5.60 -8.43 14.64
N LYS A 187 -5.17 -9.69 14.51
CA LYS A 187 -6.02 -10.86 14.72
C LYS A 187 -6.64 -10.89 16.12
N ALA A 188 -5.86 -10.66 17.18
CA ALA A 188 -6.38 -10.61 18.55
C ALA A 188 -7.39 -9.46 18.78
N ILE A 189 -7.13 -8.27 18.23
CA ILE A 189 -8.05 -7.13 18.34
C ILE A 189 -9.37 -7.43 17.64
N LEU A 190 -9.29 -7.88 16.38
CA LEU A 190 -10.46 -8.17 15.55
C LEU A 190 -11.29 -9.35 16.09
N PHE A 191 -10.64 -10.43 16.55
CA PHE A 191 -11.32 -11.68 16.88
C PHE A 191 -11.47 -11.95 18.38
N GLN A 192 -10.55 -11.50 19.22
CA GLN A 192 -10.57 -11.84 20.65
C GLN A 192 -11.09 -10.70 21.51
N ARG A 193 -10.71 -9.45 21.23
CA ARG A 193 -11.02 -8.30 22.09
C ARG A 193 -12.38 -7.66 21.82
N TYR A 194 -12.74 -7.45 20.55
CA TYR A 194 -13.97 -6.74 20.19
C TYR A 194 -14.87 -7.61 19.31
N LYS A 195 -15.90 -8.24 19.90
CA LYS A 195 -16.87 -9.08 19.15
C LYS A 195 -17.51 -8.32 17.97
N ALA A 196 -17.80 -7.03 18.13
CA ALA A 196 -18.32 -6.15 17.08
C ALA A 196 -17.42 -6.10 15.84
N MET A 197 -16.09 -6.08 16.02
CA MET A 197 -15.14 -6.01 14.92
C MET A 197 -15.13 -7.28 14.05
N ARG A 198 -15.51 -8.44 14.61
CA ARG A 198 -15.71 -9.66 13.81
C ARG A 198 -16.86 -9.50 12.84
N TYR A 199 -17.98 -8.92 13.29
CA TYR A 199 -19.13 -8.68 12.43
C TYR A 199 -18.79 -7.66 11.35
N VAL A 200 -18.09 -6.58 11.71
CA VAL A 200 -17.58 -5.62 10.70
C VAL A 200 -16.70 -6.33 9.68
N PHE A 201 -15.77 -7.17 10.11
CA PHE A 201 -14.92 -7.96 9.21
C PHE A 201 -15.76 -8.85 8.26
N TYR A 202 -16.70 -9.63 8.79
CA TYR A 202 -17.53 -10.50 7.97
C TYR A 202 -18.43 -9.73 7.01
N ILE A 203 -19.02 -8.61 7.46
CA ILE A 203 -19.81 -7.73 6.61
C ILE A 203 -18.93 -7.19 5.48
N THR A 204 -17.74 -6.69 5.79
CA THR A 204 -16.78 -6.21 4.77
C THR A 204 -16.44 -7.31 3.76
N LEU A 205 -16.17 -8.54 4.22
CA LEU A 205 -15.93 -9.68 3.33
C LEU A 205 -17.13 -9.97 2.44
N VAL A 206 -18.33 -10.12 3.00
CA VAL A 206 -19.54 -10.46 2.24
C VAL A 206 -19.88 -9.37 1.23
N VAL A 207 -19.93 -8.12 1.68
CA VAL A 207 -20.27 -6.97 0.81
C VAL A 207 -19.19 -6.78 -0.25
N GLY A 208 -17.91 -6.85 0.10
CA GLY A 208 -16.83 -6.67 -0.88
C GLY A 208 -16.72 -7.82 -1.87
N MET A 209 -16.99 -9.07 -1.46
CA MET A 209 -17.13 -10.19 -2.39
C MET A 209 -18.31 -9.98 -3.33
N PHE A 210 -19.50 -9.62 -2.81
CA PHE A 210 -20.69 -9.35 -3.63
C PHE A 210 -20.42 -8.24 -4.65
N VAL A 211 -19.81 -7.14 -4.21
CA VAL A 211 -19.40 -6.02 -5.06
C VAL A 211 -18.39 -6.48 -6.12
N GLY A 212 -17.40 -7.29 -5.73
CA GLY A 212 -16.39 -7.84 -6.64
C GLY A 212 -16.95 -8.82 -7.67
N PHE A 213 -17.90 -9.68 -7.30
CA PHE A 213 -18.58 -10.62 -8.21
C PHE A 213 -19.59 -9.94 -9.12
N SER A 214 -20.20 -8.84 -8.67
CA SER A 214 -21.13 -8.04 -9.48
C SER A 214 -20.42 -7.20 -10.54
N LEU A 215 -19.08 -7.22 -10.59
CA LEU A 215 -18.31 -6.61 -11.65
C LEU A 215 -18.53 -7.36 -12.97
N LYS A 216 -19.31 -6.76 -13.87
CA LYS A 216 -19.19 -7.08 -15.29
C LYS A 216 -17.82 -6.57 -15.75
N ARG A 217 -16.90 -7.49 -16.00
CA ARG A 217 -15.61 -7.23 -16.63
C ARG A 217 -15.78 -7.15 -18.14
#